data_AF-A0A2G4IQS0-F1
#
_entry.id   AF-A0A2G4IQS0-F1
#
_cell.length_a   1.000
_cell.length_b   1.000
_cell.length_c   1.000
_cell.angle_alpha   90.00
_cell.angle_beta   90.00
_cell.angle_gamma   90.00
#
_symmetry.space_group_name_H-M   'P 1'
#
loop_
_entity.id
_entity.type
_entity.pdbx_description
1 polymer ?
#
loop_
_entity_poly.entity_id
_entity_poly.type
_entity_poly.pdbx_seq_one_letter_code
_entity_poly.pdbx_strand_id
1 'polypeptide(L)'
;MRRHLAPALRLLIVGFAVCFLGALAAPAAQAPAKSSKAKPLNPADIKRLDVKMEEVRDSFLRETTTLIKSYEELGQLGRARMLLEALQKLDPRNEPVKQKLEQLNGQILDAGQFTFEIEAGQSWQVVGTVAKDQPIRIKVTGEYKLATSFTSGPDGLPADNPAEDLVTTITLGAVMAVIAPPGAVNRGNGNKSADKPPKPFTVGSSYEKSADRDGVLCLKVNVPPGSKCTGQLTAKISGVVQAQ
;
A
#
# COMPACT_ATOMS: atom_id res chain seq x y z
N MET A 1 -38.38 -21.23 -31.48
CA MET A 1 -37.52 -22.15 -32.27
C MET A 1 -36.31 -22.52 -31.44
N ARG A 2 -36.15 -23.81 -31.16
CA ARG A 2 -35.02 -24.42 -30.46
C ARG A 2 -33.74 -24.23 -31.27
N ARG A 3 -32.61 -23.99 -30.59
CA ARG A 3 -31.35 -24.70 -30.85
C ARG A 3 -30.42 -24.56 -29.64
N HIS A 4 -30.16 -25.72 -29.03
CA HIS A 4 -29.08 -25.99 -28.11
C HIS A 4 -27.72 -25.66 -28.72
N LEU A 5 -26.75 -25.20 -27.91
CA LEU A 5 -25.53 -25.94 -27.56
C LEU A 5 -24.69 -25.12 -26.57
N ALA A 6 -24.32 -25.77 -25.45
CA ALA A 6 -23.38 -25.28 -24.45
C ALA A 6 -21.94 -25.79 -24.80
N PRO A 7 -20.95 -25.75 -23.89
CA PRO A 7 -19.85 -24.78 -23.90
C PRO A 7 -18.46 -25.45 -24.10
N ALA A 8 -17.44 -24.67 -24.48
CA ALA A 8 -16.03 -25.09 -24.43
C ALA A 8 -15.19 -23.89 -23.96
N LEU A 9 -14.75 -23.86 -22.70
CA LEU A 9 -13.55 -24.53 -22.17
C LEU A 9 -12.27 -24.02 -22.86
N ARG A 10 -11.54 -23.13 -22.17
CA ARG A 10 -10.06 -23.07 -22.19
C ARG A 10 -9.55 -22.20 -21.03
N LEU A 11 -9.32 -22.90 -19.93
CA LEU A 11 -8.52 -22.52 -18.79
C LEU A 11 -7.04 -22.66 -19.20
N LEU A 12 -6.21 -21.62 -19.09
CA LEU A 12 -4.77 -21.71 -19.33
C LEU A 12 -4.04 -21.45 -18.02
N ILE A 13 -3.86 -22.53 -17.27
CA ILE A 13 -2.96 -22.62 -16.11
C ILE A 13 -1.59 -22.99 -16.66
N VAL A 14 -0.62 -22.09 -16.57
CA VAL A 14 0.79 -22.41 -16.81
C VAL A 14 1.37 -22.93 -15.49
N GLY A 15 1.24 -24.24 -15.30
CA GLY A 15 1.93 -24.99 -14.25
C GLY A 15 3.25 -25.53 -14.79
N PHE A 16 4.35 -25.11 -14.19
CA PHE A 16 5.68 -25.64 -14.47
C PHE A 16 5.85 -26.96 -13.71
N ALA A 17 5.50 -28.08 -14.35
CA ALA A 17 5.71 -29.42 -13.82
C ALA A 17 6.97 -30.03 -14.45
N VAL A 18 7.99 -30.25 -13.62
CA VAL A 18 9.23 -30.95 -14.00
C VAL A 18 8.93 -32.46 -14.05
N CYS A 19 8.98 -33.02 -15.25
CA CYS A 19 8.84 -34.46 -15.52
C CYS A 19 10.10 -35.23 -15.06
N PHE A 20 9.93 -36.11 -14.08
CA PHE A 20 10.89 -37.18 -13.80
C PHE A 20 10.60 -38.36 -14.73
N LEU A 21 11.57 -38.71 -15.57
CA LEU A 21 11.57 -39.96 -16.36
C LEU A 21 11.67 -41.16 -15.41
N GLY A 22 10.71 -42.08 -15.50
CA GLY A 22 10.75 -43.39 -14.87
C GLY A 22 11.60 -44.37 -15.69
N ALA A 23 12.72 -44.80 -15.13
CA ALA A 23 13.44 -45.99 -15.57
C ALA A 23 12.98 -47.20 -14.75
N LEU A 24 12.53 -48.25 -15.45
CA LEU A 24 12.23 -49.57 -14.92
C LEU A 24 13.50 -50.19 -14.30
N ALA A 25 13.46 -50.51 -13.01
CA ALA A 25 14.47 -51.31 -12.33
C ALA A 25 13.84 -52.55 -11.69
N ALA A 26 14.47 -53.70 -11.98
CA ALA A 26 14.14 -55.04 -11.51
C ALA A 26 14.14 -55.18 -9.97
N PRO A 27 13.45 -56.17 -9.39
CA PRO A 27 13.42 -56.36 -7.94
C PRO A 27 14.77 -56.93 -7.45
N ALA A 28 15.63 -56.07 -6.93
CA ALA A 28 16.80 -56.48 -6.16
C ALA A 28 16.35 -56.93 -4.75
N ALA A 29 16.74 -58.15 -4.38
CA ALA A 29 16.48 -58.78 -3.11
C ALA A 29 16.85 -57.85 -1.92
N GLN A 30 15.88 -57.66 -1.01
CA GLN A 30 16.09 -56.93 0.24
C GLN A 30 16.99 -57.75 1.17
N ALA A 31 18.25 -57.34 1.31
CA ALA A 31 19.06 -57.71 2.45
C ALA A 31 18.53 -56.98 3.71
N PRO A 32 18.54 -57.62 4.90
CA PRO A 32 17.94 -57.04 6.10
C PRO A 32 18.69 -55.78 6.52
N ALA A 33 17.95 -54.67 6.57
CA ALA A 33 18.44 -53.39 7.07
C ALA A 33 18.83 -53.53 8.54
N LYS A 34 20.13 -53.45 8.83
CA LYS A 34 20.64 -53.23 10.18
C LYS A 34 20.10 -51.89 10.66
N SER A 35 19.23 -51.94 11.69
CA SER A 35 18.79 -50.77 12.43
C SER A 35 20.01 -49.98 12.92
N SER A 36 20.27 -48.80 12.35
CA SER A 36 21.25 -47.87 12.88
C SER A 36 20.70 -47.34 14.21
N LYS A 37 21.25 -47.86 15.32
CA LYS A 37 21.07 -47.26 16.64
C LYS A 37 21.52 -45.79 16.54
N ALA A 38 20.62 -44.86 16.86
CA ALA A 38 20.96 -43.45 17.00
C ALA A 38 22.13 -43.33 17.98
N LYS A 39 23.26 -42.83 17.50
CA LYS A 39 24.47 -42.65 18.29
C LYS A 39 24.16 -41.59 19.36
N PRO A 40 24.48 -41.81 20.66
CA PRO A 40 24.23 -40.82 21.69
C PRO A 40 24.95 -39.52 21.30
N LEU A 41 24.21 -38.39 21.30
CA LEU A 41 24.78 -37.08 20.95
C LEU A 41 25.89 -36.74 21.93
N ASN A 42 27.11 -36.63 21.43
CA ASN A 42 28.25 -36.13 22.19
C ASN A 42 28.10 -34.61 22.37
N PRO A 43 28.21 -34.05 23.59
CA PRO A 43 28.16 -32.61 23.82
C PRO A 43 29.16 -31.80 22.97
N ALA A 44 30.30 -32.41 22.59
CA ALA A 44 31.27 -31.78 21.69
C ALA A 44 30.77 -31.65 20.25
N ASP A 45 29.96 -32.60 19.78
CA ASP A 45 29.37 -32.57 18.44
C ASP A 45 28.23 -31.54 18.38
N ILE A 46 27.47 -31.37 19.46
CA ILE A 46 26.46 -30.30 19.59
C ILE A 46 27.13 -28.92 19.50
N LYS A 47 28.20 -28.67 20.29
CA LYS A 47 28.93 -27.40 20.23
C LYS A 47 29.49 -27.09 18.84
N ARG A 48 29.95 -28.11 18.11
CA ARG A 48 30.41 -27.94 16.71
C ARG A 48 29.26 -27.61 15.76
N LEU A 49 28.08 -28.19 15.97
CA LEU A 49 26.89 -27.85 15.22
C LEU A 49 26.43 -26.42 15.52
N ASP A 50 26.51 -25.98 16.78
CA ASP A 50 26.19 -24.60 17.18
C ASP A 50 27.13 -23.58 16.50
N VAL A 51 28.44 -23.86 16.48
CA VAL A 51 29.40 -23.00 15.77
C VAL A 51 29.09 -22.94 14.27
N LYS A 52 28.77 -24.07 13.63
CA LYS A 52 28.37 -24.10 12.21
C LYS A 52 27.06 -23.34 11.96
N MET A 53 26.12 -23.40 12.90
CA MET A 53 24.88 -22.64 12.81
C MET A 53 25.16 -21.14 12.80
N GLU A 54 26.00 -20.66 13.72
CA GLU A 54 26.38 -19.24 13.76
C GLU A 54 27.17 -18.82 12.51
N GLU A 55 28.09 -19.66 12.00
CA GLU A 55 28.79 -19.38 10.73
C GLU A 55 27.82 -19.23 9.55
N VAL A 56 26.83 -20.13 9.43
CA VAL A 56 25.81 -20.07 8.37
C VAL A 56 24.92 -18.83 8.54
N ARG A 57 24.58 -18.47 9.78
CA ARG A 57 23.81 -17.27 10.09
C ARG A 57 24.58 -16.02 9.66
N ASP A 58 25.85 -15.92 10.03
CA ASP A 58 26.70 -14.78 9.72
C ASP A 58 26.95 -14.63 8.22
N SER A 59 27.18 -15.74 7.51
CA SER A 59 27.36 -15.73 6.05
C SER A 59 26.08 -15.29 5.35
N PHE A 60 24.93 -15.82 5.75
CA PHE A 60 23.63 -15.44 5.21
C PHE A 60 23.32 -13.96 5.42
N LEU A 61 23.57 -13.43 6.62
CA LEU A 61 23.37 -12.00 6.92
C LEU A 61 24.28 -11.12 6.07
N ARG A 62 25.56 -11.50 5.92
CA ARG A 62 26.53 -10.74 5.13
C ARG A 62 26.19 -10.74 3.64
N GLU A 63 25.88 -11.91 3.08
CA GLU A 63 25.49 -12.05 1.68
C GLU A 63 24.19 -11.31 1.37
N THR A 64 23.17 -11.46 2.23
CA THR A 64 21.90 -10.77 2.06
C THR A 64 22.07 -9.24 2.15
N THR A 65 22.91 -8.75 3.08
CA THR A 65 23.23 -7.32 3.17
C THR A 65 23.93 -6.80 1.93
N THR A 66 24.83 -7.59 1.34
CA THR A 66 25.53 -7.25 0.10
C THR A 66 24.54 -7.18 -1.06
N LEU A 67 23.63 -8.15 -1.15
CA LEU A 67 22.58 -8.19 -2.17
C LEU A 67 21.61 -7.01 -2.04
N ILE A 68 21.23 -6.63 -0.83
CA ILE A 68 20.40 -5.44 -0.56
C ILE A 68 21.08 -4.19 -1.11
N LYS A 69 22.37 -3.98 -0.82
CA LYS A 69 23.14 -2.84 -1.33
C LYS A 69 23.17 -2.83 -2.86
N SER A 70 23.42 -3.97 -3.50
CA SER A 70 23.41 -4.05 -4.96
C SER A 70 22.04 -3.69 -5.56
N TYR A 71 20.93 -4.08 -4.93
CA TYR A 71 19.60 -3.66 -5.38
C TYR A 71 19.36 -2.16 -5.17
N GLU A 72 19.87 -1.57 -4.08
CA GLU A 72 19.81 -0.12 -3.85
C GLU A 72 20.61 0.66 -4.91
N GLU A 73 21.83 0.22 -5.20
CA GLU A 73 22.70 0.82 -6.23
C GLU A 73 22.08 0.76 -7.63
N LEU A 74 21.33 -0.30 -7.92
CA LEU A 74 20.58 -0.47 -9.17
C LEU A 74 19.23 0.26 -9.18
N GLY A 75 18.89 1.02 -8.13
CA GLY A 75 17.61 1.72 -8.00
C GLY A 75 16.39 0.81 -7.81
N GLN A 76 16.60 -0.49 -7.58
CA GLN A 76 15.53 -1.47 -7.37
C GLN A 76 15.10 -1.54 -5.90
N LEU A 77 14.68 -0.40 -5.36
CA LEU A 77 14.33 -0.22 -3.94
C LEU A 77 13.25 -1.23 -3.49
N GLY A 78 12.25 -1.52 -4.32
CA GLY A 78 11.21 -2.51 -3.99
C GLY A 78 11.77 -3.91 -3.71
N ARG A 79 12.83 -4.34 -4.41
CA ARG A 79 13.47 -5.64 -4.18
C ARG A 79 14.35 -5.63 -2.94
N ALA A 80 15.07 -4.54 -2.70
CA ALA A 80 15.82 -4.32 -1.46
C ALA A 80 14.90 -4.37 -0.23
N ARG A 81 13.72 -3.74 -0.31
CA ARG A 81 12.67 -3.79 0.73
C ARG A 81 12.23 -5.22 1.02
N MET A 82 11.95 -6.01 -0.01
CA MET A 82 11.49 -7.41 0.15
C MET A 82 12.51 -8.25 0.95
N LEU A 83 13.81 -8.09 0.67
CA LEU A 83 14.87 -8.79 1.39
C LEU A 83 14.98 -8.33 2.84
N LEU A 84 14.87 -7.02 3.10
CA LEU A 84 14.84 -6.47 4.47
C LEU A 84 13.62 -6.96 5.26
N GLU A 85 12.44 -7.03 4.65
CA GLU A 85 11.24 -7.59 5.27
C GLU A 85 11.40 -9.08 5.62
N ALA A 86 12.08 -9.85 4.77
CA ALA A 86 12.42 -11.24 5.06
C ALA A 86 13.40 -11.36 6.23
N LEU A 87 14.44 -10.53 6.27
CA LEU A 87 15.38 -10.45 7.40
C LEU A 87 14.69 -10.08 8.71
N GLN A 88 13.77 -9.11 8.68
CA GLN A 88 13.00 -8.68 9.85
C GLN A 88 12.11 -9.80 10.41
N LYS A 89 11.59 -10.68 9.55
CA LYS A 89 10.81 -11.86 9.97
C LYS A 89 11.70 -12.94 10.60
N LEU A 90 12.93 -13.08 10.14
CA LEU A 90 13.90 -14.04 10.68
C LEU A 90 14.49 -13.57 12.02
N ASP A 91 14.79 -12.27 12.16
CA ASP A 91 15.29 -11.68 13.40
C ASP A 91 14.53 -10.37 13.74
N PRO A 92 13.39 -10.47 14.46
CA PRO A 92 12.56 -9.31 14.78
C PRO A 92 13.23 -8.26 15.69
N ARG A 93 14.33 -8.62 16.36
CA ARG A 93 15.05 -7.75 17.32
C ARG A 93 16.19 -6.98 16.68
N ASN A 94 16.44 -7.19 15.39
CA ASN A 94 17.51 -6.51 14.66
C ASN A 94 17.09 -5.07 14.30
N GLU A 95 17.36 -4.13 15.22
CA GLU A 95 17.03 -2.72 15.01
C GLU A 95 17.68 -2.07 13.77
N PRO A 96 18.93 -2.39 13.40
CA PRO A 96 19.50 -1.94 12.13
C PRO A 96 18.64 -2.28 10.89
N VAL A 97 18.02 -3.47 10.86
CA VAL A 97 17.14 -3.88 9.75
C VAL A 97 15.87 -3.04 9.73
N LYS A 98 15.24 -2.77 10.89
CA LYS A 98 14.07 -1.87 10.97
C LYS A 98 14.38 -0.46 10.49
N GLN A 99 15.47 0.12 10.98
CA GLN A 99 15.87 1.49 10.61
C GLN A 99 16.11 1.60 9.11
N LYS A 100 16.80 0.61 8.51
CA LYS A 100 17.05 0.59 7.08
C LYS A 100 15.76 0.41 6.27
N LEU A 101 14.83 -0.40 6.75
CA LEU A 101 13.51 -0.59 6.13
C LEU A 101 12.70 0.70 6.16
N GLU A 102 12.73 1.45 7.27
CA GLU A 102 12.08 2.76 7.37
C GLU A 102 12.72 3.80 6.44
N GLN A 103 14.05 3.87 6.40
CA GLN A 103 14.79 4.73 5.47
C GLN A 103 14.41 4.43 4.02
N LEU A 104 14.40 3.15 3.65
CA LEU A 104 14.14 2.72 2.29
C LEU A 104 12.67 2.92 1.89
N ASN A 105 11.73 2.74 2.82
CA ASN A 105 10.34 3.14 2.63
C ASN A 105 10.20 4.64 2.39
N GLY A 106 10.95 5.46 3.14
CA GLY A 106 11.03 6.90 2.90
C GLY A 106 11.50 7.21 1.47
N GLN A 107 12.59 6.59 1.02
CA GLN A 107 13.12 6.78 -0.34
C GLN A 107 12.15 6.33 -1.43
N ILE A 108 11.44 5.21 -1.25
CA ILE A 108 10.42 4.74 -2.20
C ILE A 108 9.30 5.78 -2.30
N LEU A 109 8.84 6.32 -1.17
CA LEU A 109 7.81 7.36 -1.14
C LEU A 109 8.29 8.64 -1.81
N ASP A 110 9.51 9.08 -1.53
CA ASP A 110 10.06 10.30 -2.12
C ASP A 110 10.28 10.15 -3.64
N ALA A 111 10.69 8.97 -4.12
CA ALA A 111 10.84 8.67 -5.54
C ALA A 111 9.50 8.63 -6.28
N GLY A 112 8.43 8.22 -5.61
CA GLY A 112 7.06 8.23 -6.13
C GLY A 112 6.30 9.54 -5.87
N GLN A 113 7.00 10.60 -5.46
CA GLN A 113 6.36 11.87 -5.13
C GLN A 113 6.07 12.69 -6.39
N PHE A 114 4.86 13.23 -6.49
CA PHE A 114 4.48 14.17 -7.53
C PHE A 114 3.77 15.39 -6.95
N THR A 115 3.67 16.44 -7.75
CA THR A 115 2.99 17.68 -7.40
C THR A 115 1.59 17.68 -7.99
N PHE A 116 0.61 18.07 -7.19
CA PHE A 116 -0.79 18.22 -7.58
C PHE A 116 -1.27 19.63 -7.20
N GLU A 117 -1.86 20.32 -8.16
CA GLU A 117 -2.43 21.66 -7.93
C GLU A 117 -3.87 21.51 -7.44
N ILE A 118 -4.18 22.09 -6.28
CA ILE A 118 -5.52 22.08 -5.71
C ILE A 118 -6.18 23.43 -6.00
N GLU A 119 -7.24 23.39 -6.79
CA GLU A 119 -8.12 24.54 -6.99
C GLU A 119 -9.14 24.64 -5.85
N ALA A 120 -8.99 25.64 -4.98
CA ALA A 120 -9.78 25.75 -3.75
C ALA A 120 -11.30 26.00 -3.96
N GLY A 121 -11.71 26.39 -5.16
CA GLY A 121 -13.13 26.59 -5.51
C GLY A 121 -13.78 25.41 -6.21
N GLN A 122 -12.99 24.39 -6.59
CA GLN A 122 -13.52 23.22 -7.27
C GLN A 122 -14.10 22.21 -6.29
N SER A 123 -14.96 21.33 -6.82
CA SER A 123 -15.39 20.13 -6.12
C SER A 123 -14.21 19.15 -5.92
N TRP A 124 -14.51 17.91 -5.57
CA TRP A 124 -13.54 16.85 -5.41
C TRP A 124 -12.68 16.65 -6.66
N GLN A 125 -11.39 16.91 -6.49
CA GLN A 125 -10.37 16.76 -7.52
C GLN A 125 -9.69 15.40 -7.35
N VAL A 126 -9.73 14.59 -8.41
CA VAL A 126 -9.14 13.24 -8.41
C VAL A 126 -7.63 13.37 -8.46
N VAL A 127 -6.94 12.73 -7.51
CA VAL A 127 -5.49 12.68 -7.46
C VAL A 127 -4.97 11.39 -8.09
N GLY A 128 -5.55 10.25 -7.71
CA GLY A 128 -5.04 8.95 -8.12
C GLY A 128 -5.58 7.79 -7.30
N THR A 129 -5.09 6.58 -7.58
CA THR A 129 -5.51 5.36 -6.88
C THR A 129 -4.57 5.02 -5.73
N VAL A 130 -5.15 4.50 -4.65
CA VAL A 130 -4.45 4.05 -3.44
C VAL A 130 -4.84 2.62 -3.12
N ALA A 131 -3.86 1.85 -2.64
CA ALA A 131 -4.09 0.51 -2.12
C ALA A 131 -4.19 0.56 -0.59
N LYS A 132 -5.03 -0.32 -0.03
CA LYS A 132 -5.19 -0.49 1.41
C LYS A 132 -3.85 -0.76 2.09
N ASP A 133 -3.68 -0.22 3.29
CA ASP A 133 -2.49 -0.34 4.13
C ASP A 133 -1.21 0.32 3.54
N GLN A 134 -1.28 0.87 2.32
CA GLN A 134 -0.18 1.62 1.71
C GLN A 134 -0.01 2.98 2.40
N PRO A 135 1.22 3.37 2.79
CA PRO A 135 1.46 4.68 3.39
C PRO A 135 1.23 5.78 2.35
N ILE A 136 0.43 6.78 2.73
CA ILE A 136 0.16 7.98 1.94
C ILE A 136 0.79 9.17 2.68
N ARG A 137 1.51 10.03 1.94
CA ARG A 137 1.96 11.33 2.44
C ARG A 137 1.43 12.45 1.56
N ILE A 138 0.90 13.48 2.19
CA ILE A 138 0.39 14.68 1.54
C ILE A 138 0.95 15.88 2.28
N LYS A 139 1.67 16.75 1.58
CA LYS A 139 2.14 18.04 2.11
C LYS A 139 1.56 19.16 1.27
N VAL A 140 0.76 20.02 1.88
CA VAL A 140 0.10 21.14 1.21
C VAL A 140 0.82 22.43 1.55
N THR A 141 1.11 23.22 0.53
CA THR A 141 1.70 24.56 0.64
C THR A 141 0.94 25.55 -0.23
N GLY A 142 1.08 26.83 0.08
CA GLY A 142 0.41 27.91 -0.66
C GLY A 142 -0.66 28.58 0.19
N GLU A 143 -1.22 29.64 -0.38
CA GLU A 143 -2.25 30.45 0.25
C GLU A 143 -3.33 30.77 -0.77
N TYR A 144 -4.57 30.89 -0.29
CA TYR A 144 -5.69 31.33 -1.10
C TYR A 144 -6.60 32.22 -0.25
N LYS A 145 -7.35 33.08 -0.94
CA LYS A 145 -8.37 33.94 -0.36
C LYS A 145 -9.73 33.31 -0.57
N LEU A 146 -10.51 33.28 0.50
CA LEU A 146 -11.88 32.79 0.50
C LEU A 146 -12.83 33.99 0.64
N ALA A 147 -13.72 34.19 -0.31
CA ALA A 147 -14.83 35.13 -0.23
C ALA A 147 -16.15 34.36 -0.32
N THR A 148 -16.96 34.45 0.73
CA THR A 148 -18.26 33.76 0.80
C THR A 148 -19.39 34.77 0.95
N SER A 149 -20.51 34.49 0.30
CA SER A 149 -21.77 35.21 0.48
C SER A 149 -22.89 34.18 0.37
N PHE A 150 -23.59 33.95 1.47
CA PHE A 150 -24.72 33.04 1.52
C PHE A 150 -25.79 33.59 2.45
N THR A 151 -27.03 33.33 2.11
CA THR A 151 -28.19 33.64 2.95
C THR A 151 -28.52 32.38 3.74
N SER A 152 -28.40 32.47 5.07
CA SER A 152 -28.78 31.37 5.97
C SER A 152 -30.12 31.69 6.64
N GLY A 153 -30.98 30.69 6.75
CA GLY A 153 -32.12 30.71 7.64
C GLY A 153 -31.71 30.47 9.10
N PRO A 154 -32.69 30.43 10.04
CA PRO A 154 -32.43 30.12 11.45
C PRO A 154 -31.85 28.71 11.66
N ASP A 155 -32.06 27.80 10.70
CA ASP A 155 -31.56 26.42 10.73
C ASP A 155 -30.09 26.27 10.29
N GLY A 156 -29.45 27.35 9.82
CA GLY A 156 -28.06 27.31 9.38
C GLY A 156 -27.86 26.90 7.92
N LEU A 157 -26.63 26.48 7.58
CA LEU A 157 -26.26 25.94 6.27
C LEU A 157 -26.44 24.42 6.23
N PRO A 158 -26.84 23.84 5.08
CA PRO A 158 -26.86 22.39 4.91
C PRO A 158 -25.45 21.80 5.04
N ALA A 159 -25.36 20.63 5.67
CA ALA A 159 -24.10 19.93 5.98
C ALA A 159 -24.19 18.41 5.73
N ASP A 160 -25.22 17.95 5.02
CA ASP A 160 -25.57 16.53 4.91
C ASP A 160 -24.87 15.83 3.74
N ASN A 161 -24.42 16.58 2.73
CA ASN A 161 -23.77 16.06 1.54
C ASN A 161 -22.29 16.49 1.47
N PRO A 162 -21.32 15.65 1.89
CA PRO A 162 -19.89 15.99 1.81
C PRO A 162 -19.36 16.28 0.40
N ALA A 163 -20.10 15.91 -0.65
CA ALA A 163 -19.75 16.26 -2.03
C ALA A 163 -19.92 17.76 -2.31
N GLU A 164 -20.98 18.35 -1.78
CA GLU A 164 -21.44 19.70 -2.14
C GLU A 164 -21.37 20.66 -0.96
N ASP A 165 -21.59 20.16 0.24
CA ASP A 165 -21.73 20.92 1.47
C ASP A 165 -20.42 21.07 2.25
N LEU A 166 -20.47 21.96 3.23
CA LEU A 166 -19.45 22.12 4.24
C LEU A 166 -19.44 20.90 5.16
N VAL A 167 -18.28 20.26 5.32
CA VAL A 167 -18.11 19.16 6.27
C VAL A 167 -17.82 19.76 7.64
N THR A 168 -18.80 19.72 8.54
CA THR A 168 -18.73 20.36 9.88
C THR A 168 -17.65 19.80 10.79
N THR A 169 -17.20 18.57 10.56
CA THR A 169 -16.12 17.94 11.34
C THR A 169 -14.72 18.40 10.92
N ILE A 170 -14.60 19.16 9.83
CA ILE A 170 -13.33 19.63 9.28
C ILE A 170 -13.33 21.16 9.32
N THR A 171 -12.19 21.76 9.66
CA THR A 171 -12.06 23.22 9.73
C THR A 171 -12.40 23.87 8.38
N LEU A 172 -13.15 24.97 8.43
CA LEU A 172 -13.45 25.78 7.25
C LEU A 172 -12.14 26.22 6.58
N GLY A 173 -12.08 26.01 5.27
CA GLY A 173 -10.97 26.39 4.42
C GLY A 173 -9.74 25.49 4.48
N ALA A 174 -9.77 24.41 5.28
CA ALA A 174 -8.71 23.41 5.28
C ALA A 174 -8.80 22.46 4.08
N VAL A 175 -7.67 21.91 3.65
CA VAL A 175 -7.66 20.79 2.70
C VAL A 175 -8.16 19.53 3.40
N MET A 176 -9.09 18.85 2.73
CA MET A 176 -9.60 17.54 3.11
C MET A 176 -9.41 16.53 1.98
N ALA A 177 -9.39 15.27 2.37
CA ALA A 177 -9.26 14.15 1.47
C ALA A 177 -10.38 13.14 1.71
N VAL A 178 -10.65 12.34 0.68
CA VAL A 178 -11.50 11.16 0.78
C VAL A 178 -10.92 10.04 -0.07
N ILE A 179 -10.96 8.82 0.45
CA ILE A 179 -10.65 7.61 -0.32
C ILE A 179 -11.97 6.91 -0.61
N ALA A 180 -12.32 6.84 -1.88
CA ALA A 180 -13.63 6.40 -2.32
C ALA A 180 -13.56 5.38 -3.44
N PRO A 181 -14.56 4.49 -3.58
CA PRO A 181 -14.70 3.69 -4.78
C PRO A 181 -14.78 4.58 -6.04
N PRO A 182 -14.30 4.11 -7.20
CA PRO A 182 -14.37 4.86 -8.44
C PRO A 182 -15.78 5.41 -8.73
N GLY A 183 -15.85 6.73 -8.93
CA GLY A 183 -17.09 7.44 -9.22
C GLY A 183 -18.05 7.61 -8.04
N ALA A 184 -17.68 7.29 -6.80
CA ALA A 184 -18.56 7.46 -5.64
C ALA A 184 -18.60 8.90 -5.09
N VAL A 185 -17.56 9.70 -5.33
CA VAL A 185 -17.38 11.01 -4.70
C VAL A 185 -18.31 12.10 -5.27
N ASN A 186 -18.73 11.96 -6.53
CA ASN A 186 -19.64 12.91 -7.20
C ASN A 186 -21.10 12.41 -7.22
N ARG A 187 -21.39 11.26 -6.61
CA ARG A 187 -22.76 10.80 -6.43
C ARG A 187 -23.28 11.46 -5.17
N GLY A 188 -24.01 12.56 -5.33
CA GLY A 188 -24.87 13.06 -4.24
C GLY A 188 -25.73 11.93 -3.68
N ASN A 189 -26.20 12.09 -2.45
CA ASN A 189 -26.89 11.12 -1.57
C ASN A 189 -28.07 10.30 -2.18
N GLY A 190 -28.35 10.42 -3.47
CA GLY A 190 -29.46 9.81 -4.20
C GLY A 190 -29.30 8.33 -4.59
N ASN A 191 -28.21 7.62 -4.21
CA ASN A 191 -28.14 6.19 -4.46
C ASN A 191 -27.66 5.41 -3.22
N LYS A 192 -28.63 4.81 -2.51
CA LYS A 192 -28.46 3.87 -1.39
C LYS A 192 -27.84 2.54 -1.87
N SER A 193 -26.66 2.58 -2.48
CA SER A 193 -25.84 1.37 -2.57
C SER A 193 -25.22 1.12 -1.20
N ALA A 194 -25.21 -0.13 -0.75
CA ALA A 194 -25.02 -0.57 0.64
C ALA A 194 -23.66 -0.27 1.30
N ASP A 195 -22.81 0.54 0.69
CA ASP A 195 -21.52 0.95 1.23
C ASP A 195 -21.64 2.36 1.80
N LYS A 196 -21.28 2.50 3.09
CA LYS A 196 -21.27 3.79 3.80
C LYS A 196 -20.54 4.85 2.94
N PRO A 197 -21.11 6.06 2.77
CA PRO A 197 -20.45 7.11 2.01
C PRO A 197 -19.04 7.32 2.57
N PRO A 198 -18.02 7.41 1.70
CA PRO A 198 -16.64 7.48 2.13
C PRO A 198 -16.44 8.74 2.97
N LYS A 199 -15.95 8.56 4.19
CA LYS A 199 -15.87 9.63 5.19
C LYS A 199 -14.66 10.51 4.90
N PRO A 200 -14.84 11.81 4.64
CA PRO A 200 -13.71 12.72 4.49
C PRO A 200 -12.87 12.81 5.77
N PHE A 201 -11.58 13.06 5.60
CA PHE A 201 -10.65 13.32 6.69
C PHE A 201 -9.82 14.57 6.41
N THR A 202 -9.38 15.21 7.49
CA THR A 202 -8.58 16.43 7.44
C THR A 202 -7.17 16.11 6.97
N VAL A 203 -6.67 16.86 5.98
CA VAL A 203 -5.26 16.84 5.56
C VAL A 203 -4.50 18.02 6.17
N GLY A 204 -5.08 19.22 6.11
CA GLY A 204 -4.40 20.43 6.59
C GLY A 204 -3.12 20.71 5.79
N SER A 205 -2.03 21.10 6.48
CA SER A 205 -0.72 21.36 5.87
C SER A 205 0.10 20.08 5.62
N SER A 206 -0.13 19.02 6.41
CA SER A 206 0.59 17.76 6.29
C SER A 206 -0.25 16.60 6.81
N TYR A 207 -0.25 15.50 6.07
CA TYR A 207 -0.90 14.25 6.43
C TYR A 207 0.02 13.08 6.10
N GLU A 208 0.18 12.17 7.05
CA GLU A 208 0.93 10.93 6.88
C GLU A 208 0.23 9.80 7.63
N LYS A 209 -0.31 8.83 6.88
CA LYS A 209 -0.95 7.62 7.41
C LYS A 209 -1.11 6.58 6.31
N SER A 210 -1.23 5.30 6.71
CA SER A 210 -1.69 4.25 5.81
C SER A 210 -3.14 4.43 5.37
N ALA A 211 -3.42 4.09 4.12
CA ALA A 211 -4.77 4.04 3.57
C ALA A 211 -5.64 3.02 4.34
N ASP A 212 -6.86 3.41 4.70
CA ASP A 212 -7.80 2.52 5.40
C ASP A 212 -8.47 1.51 4.46
N ARG A 213 -8.47 1.80 3.15
CA ARG A 213 -9.12 1.01 2.10
C ARG A 213 -8.47 1.24 0.73
N ASP A 214 -8.79 0.37 -0.20
CA ASP A 214 -8.53 0.57 -1.62
C ASP A 214 -9.50 1.61 -2.20
N GLY A 215 -9.01 2.44 -3.13
CA GLY A 215 -9.88 3.38 -3.82
C GLY A 215 -9.16 4.47 -4.59
N VAL A 216 -9.92 5.52 -4.89
CA VAL A 216 -9.44 6.76 -5.51
C VAL A 216 -9.33 7.82 -4.42
N LEU A 217 -8.14 8.38 -4.27
CA LEU A 217 -7.88 9.55 -3.45
C LEU A 217 -8.37 10.80 -4.19
N CYS A 218 -9.26 11.53 -3.55
CA CYS A 218 -9.69 12.85 -4.01
C CYS A 218 -9.37 13.91 -2.95
N LEU A 219 -9.05 15.12 -3.41
CA LEU A 219 -8.81 16.29 -2.55
C LEU A 219 -9.84 17.37 -2.83
N LYS A 220 -10.22 18.10 -1.78
CA LYS A 220 -11.10 19.26 -1.85
C LYS A 220 -10.73 20.23 -0.72
N VAL A 221 -10.96 21.51 -0.92
CA VAL A 221 -10.90 22.48 0.18
C VAL A 221 -12.28 22.58 0.81
N ASN A 222 -12.35 22.50 2.14
CA ASN A 222 -13.62 22.52 2.85
C ASN A 222 -14.22 23.94 2.86
N VAL A 223 -14.86 24.33 1.76
CA VAL A 223 -15.52 25.62 1.59
C VAL A 223 -17.01 25.42 1.28
N PRO A 224 -17.89 26.33 1.72
CA PRO A 224 -19.31 26.27 1.38
C PRO A 224 -19.52 26.35 -0.15
N PRO A 225 -20.62 25.77 -0.67
CA PRO A 225 -20.97 25.91 -2.07
C PRO A 225 -21.17 27.38 -2.45
N GLY A 226 -20.78 27.74 -3.68
CA GLY A 226 -20.87 29.12 -4.19
C GLY A 226 -19.79 30.08 -3.68
N SER A 227 -18.85 29.61 -2.87
CA SER A 227 -17.68 30.38 -2.43
C SER A 227 -16.79 30.77 -3.60
N LYS A 228 -16.28 32.00 -3.59
CA LYS A 228 -15.24 32.45 -4.53
C LYS A 228 -13.88 32.27 -3.86
N CYS A 229 -13.07 31.38 -4.43
CA CYS A 229 -11.70 31.15 -3.98
C CYS A 229 -10.72 31.72 -5.02
N THR A 230 -9.74 32.50 -4.59
CA THR A 230 -8.66 33.01 -5.47
C THR A 230 -7.29 32.71 -4.87
N GLY A 231 -6.35 32.27 -5.69
CA GLY A 231 -5.06 31.72 -5.25
C GLY A 231 -4.97 30.23 -5.51
N GLN A 232 -3.82 29.64 -5.21
CA GLN A 232 -3.51 28.26 -5.58
C GLN A 232 -2.84 27.55 -4.41
N LEU A 233 -3.28 26.31 -4.17
CA LEU A 233 -2.64 25.41 -3.24
C LEU A 233 -1.90 24.34 -4.04
N THR A 234 -0.74 23.95 -3.55
CA THR A 234 0.10 22.92 -4.16
C THR A 234 0.31 21.80 -3.17
N ALA A 235 -0.06 20.58 -3.54
CA ALA A 235 0.14 19.39 -2.75
C ALA A 235 1.28 18.55 -3.33
N LYS A 236 2.25 18.18 -2.48
CA LYS A 236 3.23 17.13 -2.76
C LYS A 236 2.67 15.82 -2.21
N ILE A 237 2.49 14.85 -3.09
CA ILE A 237 1.77 13.61 -2.78
C ILE A 237 2.67 12.43 -3.10
N SER A 238 2.73 11.45 -2.20
CA SER A 238 3.38 10.16 -2.42
C SER A 238 2.56 9.00 -1.85
N GLY A 239 2.86 7.79 -2.34
CA GLY A 239 2.10 6.58 -2.01
C GLY A 239 0.79 6.44 -2.79
N VAL A 240 0.64 7.19 -3.90
CA VAL A 240 -0.54 7.22 -4.76
C VAL A 240 -0.09 7.00 -6.20
N VAL A 241 -0.84 6.23 -6.98
CA VAL A 241 -0.64 6.13 -8.43
C VAL A 241 -1.44 7.25 -9.08
N GLN A 242 -0.76 8.23 -9.66
CA GLN A 242 -1.39 9.41 -10.27
C GLN A 242 -2.44 9.00 -11.32
N ALA A 243 -3.63 9.59 -11.24
CA ALA A 243 -4.63 9.44 -12.29
C ALA A 243 -4.12 10.18 -13.55
N GLN A 244 -4.01 9.44 -14.66
CA GLN A 244 -3.71 10.01 -15.99
C GLN A 244 -4.91 10.73 -16.58
#